data_AF-A0A0E3UJ35-F1
#
_entry.id   AF-A0A0E3UJ35-F1
#
_cell.length_a   1.000
_cell.length_b   1.000
_cell.length_c   1.000
_cell.angle_alpha   90.00
_cell.angle_beta   90.00
_cell.angle_gamma   90.00
#
_symmetry.space_group_name_H-M   'P 1'
#
loop_
_entity.id
_entity.type
_entity.pdbx_description
1 polymer ?
#
loop_
_entity_poly.entity_id
_entity_poly.type
_entity_poly.pdbx_seq_one_letter_code
_entity_poly.pdbx_strand_id
1 'polypeptide(L)' 'MHTPTDSATHINSQLIDIVGLRTCGIFPTGKEPSIRTLRDWTKLRRIPYHKIGRLVYFDPAEVSTHIRTKLKIPARV' A
#
# COMPACT_ATOMS: atom_id res chain seq x y z
N MET A 1 29.15 -19.82 -2.09
CA MET A 1 28.60 -18.82 -1.15
C MET A 1 27.81 -17.81 -1.97
N HIS A 2 26.48 -17.91 -2.05
CA HIS A 2 25.66 -16.93 -2.77
C HIS A 2 24.90 -16.11 -1.73
N THR A 3 25.26 -14.84 -1.61
CA THR A 3 24.60 -13.81 -0.80
C THR A 3 23.25 -13.43 -1.40
N PRO A 4 22.28 -12.96 -0.59
CA PRO A 4 20.92 -12.72 -1.04
C PRO A 4 20.87 -11.48 -1.96
N THR A 5 20.28 -11.65 -3.14
CA THR A 5 19.87 -10.54 -4.00
C THR A 5 18.72 -9.82 -3.31
N ASP A 6 19.04 -8.74 -2.59
CA ASP A 6 18.07 -7.80 -2.06
C ASP A 6 17.47 -7.03 -3.24
N SER A 7 16.48 -7.65 -3.89
CA SER A 7 15.65 -7.00 -4.90
C SER A 7 14.80 -5.95 -4.18
N ALA A 8 15.41 -4.81 -3.86
CA ALA A 8 14.71 -3.62 -3.45
C ALA A 8 13.65 -3.35 -4.53
N THR A 9 12.40 -3.65 -4.19
CA THR A 9 11.23 -3.39 -5.00
C THR A 9 11.24 -1.90 -5.30
N HIS A 10 11.70 -1.53 -6.50
CA HIS A 10 11.38 -0.23 -7.08
C HIS A 10 9.87 -0.21 -7.23
N ILE A 11 9.18 0.25 -6.19
CA ILE A 11 7.77 0.60 -6.26
C ILE A 11 7.75 1.83 -7.17
N ASN A 12 7.71 1.59 -8.48
CA ASN A 12 7.38 2.63 -9.45
C ASN A 12 6.12 3.33 -8.91
N SER A 13 6.16 4.66 -8.87
CA SER A 13 5.06 5.54 -8.48
C SER A 13 3.93 5.50 -9.51
N GLN A 14 3.41 4.29 -9.73
CA GLN A 14 2.28 4.00 -10.57
C GLN A 14 1.03 4.09 -9.70
N LEU A 15 0.13 4.96 -10.12
CA LEU A 15 -1.18 5.08 -9.52
C LEU A 15 -2.00 3.81 -9.78
N ILE A 16 -2.39 3.12 -8.71
CA ILE A 16 -3.21 1.91 -8.76
C ILE A 16 -4.59 2.17 -8.17
N ASP A 17 -5.56 1.37 -8.55
CA ASP A 17 -6.89 1.41 -7.95
C ASP A 17 -6.92 0.67 -6.60
N ILE A 18 -8.08 0.64 -5.95
CA ILE A 18 -8.23 0.01 -4.64
C ILE A 18 -8.01 -1.51 -4.67
N VAL A 19 -8.24 -2.16 -5.82
CA VAL A 19 -8.03 -3.61 -5.99
C VAL A 19 -6.53 -3.89 -6.15
N GLY A 20 -5.84 -3.07 -6.94
CA GLY A 20 -4.40 -3.05 -7.02
C GLY A 20 -3.77 -2.81 -5.66
N LEU A 21 -4.26 -1.83 -4.88
CA LEU A 21 -3.72 -1.54 -3.56
C LEU A 21 -3.79 -2.74 -2.62
N ARG A 22 -4.87 -3.52 -2.66
CA ARG A 22 -5.00 -4.74 -1.86
C ARG A 22 -3.99 -5.83 -2.27
N THR A 23 -3.67 -5.92 -3.55
CA THR A 23 -2.87 -7.03 -4.13
C THR A 23 -1.42 -6.68 -4.40
N CYS A 24 -1.03 -5.41 -4.26
CA CYS A 24 0.32 -4.91 -4.57
C CYS A 24 1.42 -5.32 -3.56
N GLY A 25 1.10 -6.14 -2.55
CA GLY A 25 2.10 -6.69 -1.62
C GLY A 25 2.59 -5.73 -0.54
N ILE A 26 1.95 -4.57 -0.35
CA ILE A 26 2.29 -3.65 0.77
C ILE A 26 1.79 -4.15 2.13
N PHE A 27 0.88 -5.12 2.12
CA PHE A 27 0.32 -5.76 3.31
C PHE A 27 0.89 -7.18 3.47
N PRO A 28 1.08 -7.68 4.70
CA PRO A 28 1.51 -9.06 4.92
C PRO A 28 0.50 -10.05 4.33
N THR A 29 1.00 -11.12 3.72
CA THR A 29 0.16 -12.16 3.09
C THR A 29 -0.84 -12.75 4.09
N GLY A 30 -2.12 -12.78 3.71
CA GLY A 30 -3.21 -13.29 4.55
C GLY A 30 -3.69 -12.30 5.63
N LYS A 31 -3.10 -11.10 5.70
CA LYS A 31 -3.53 -9.99 6.57
C LYS A 31 -3.87 -8.73 5.77
N GLU A 32 -4.17 -8.90 4.48
CA GLU A 32 -4.57 -7.79 3.63
C GLU A 32 -5.95 -7.26 4.08
N PRO A 33 -6.09 -5.94 4.28
CA PRO A 33 -7.39 -5.36 4.58
C PRO A 33 -8.37 -5.62 3.44
N SER A 34 -9.65 -5.80 3.80
CA SER A 34 -10.71 -5.90 2.81
C SER A 34 -10.84 -4.60 2.01
N ILE A 35 -11.40 -4.67 0.80
CA ILE A 35 -11.70 -3.46 0.00
C ILE A 35 -12.60 -2.49 0.79
N ARG A 36 -13.54 -3.00 1.58
CA ARG A 36 -14.39 -2.19 2.46
C ARG A 36 -13.55 -1.41 3.47
N THR A 37 -12.62 -2.08 4.14
CA THR A 37 -11.69 -1.48 5.09
C THR A 37 -10.84 -0.38 4.43
N LEU A 38 -10.31 -0.64 3.23
CA LEU A 38 -9.54 0.36 2.47
C LEU A 38 -10.39 1.59 2.11
N ARG A 39 -11.67 1.41 1.75
CA ARG A 39 -12.59 2.52 1.51
C ARG A 39 -12.84 3.34 2.77
N ASP A 40 -13.02 2.68 3.91
CA ASP A 40 -13.23 3.37 5.19
C ASP A 40 -11.98 4.14 5.61
N TRP A 41 -10.78 3.58 5.41
CA TRP A 41 -9.52 4.30 5.64
C TRP A 41 -9.37 5.50 4.71
N THR A 42 -9.77 5.37 3.45
CA THR A 42 -9.76 6.47 2.47
C THR A 42 -10.72 7.58 2.92
N LYS A 43 -11.96 7.24 3.30
CA LYS A 43 -12.97 8.20 3.79
C LYS A 43 -12.51 8.95 5.05
N LEU A 44 -11.89 8.21 5.98
CA LEU A 44 -11.36 8.75 7.23
C LEU A 44 -9.98 9.42 7.05
N ARG A 45 -9.46 9.50 5.82
CA ARG A 45 -8.14 10.06 5.50
C ARG A 45 -6.99 9.43 6.30
N ARG A 46 -7.10 8.13 6.60
CA ARG A 46 -6.08 7.33 7.31
C ARG A 46 -4.96 6.83 6.41
N ILE A 47 -5.17 6.89 5.09
CA ILE A 47 -4.17 6.57 4.07
C ILE A 47 -4.18 7.67 3.01
N PRO A 48 -3.03 7.96 2.38
CA PRO A 48 -2.95 8.91 1.28
C PRO A 48 -3.67 8.36 0.04
N TYR A 49 -4.28 9.26 -0.73
CA TYR A 49 -4.98 8.93 -1.97
C TYR A 49 -4.96 10.11 -2.95
N HIS A 50 -5.01 9.79 -4.23
CA HIS A 50 -5.00 10.72 -5.35
C HIS A 50 -6.35 10.70 -6.04
N LYS A 51 -7.05 11.83 -6.09
CA LYS A 51 -8.35 11.94 -6.75
C LYS A 51 -8.17 12.52 -8.15
N ILE A 52 -8.49 11.72 -9.17
CA ILE A 52 -8.45 12.14 -10.57
C ILE A 52 -9.89 12.12 -11.10
N GLY A 53 -10.50 13.31 -11.18
CA GLY A 53 -11.92 13.45 -11.46
C GLY A 53 -12.78 12.77 -10.39
N ARG A 54 -13.52 11.73 -10.78
CA ARG A 54 -14.36 10.92 -9.86
C ARG A 54 -13.65 9.67 -9.34
N LEU A 55 -12.49 9.34 -9.89
CA LEU A 55 -11.74 8.13 -9.55
C LEU A 55 -10.73 8.42 -8.45
N VAL A 56 -10.51 7.41 -7.62
CA VAL A 56 -9.54 7.46 -6.53
C VAL A 56 -8.47 6.43 -6.83
N TYR A 57 -7.23 6.92 -6.85
CA TYR A 57 -6.03 6.13 -7.04
C TYR A 57 -5.13 6.22 -5.83
N PHE A 58 -4.20 5.29 -5.73
CA PHE A 58 -3.27 5.16 -4.63
C PHE A 58 -1.87 5.01 -5.19
N ASP A 59 -0.90 5.64 -4.54
CA ASP A 59 0.50 5.32 -4.76
C ASP A 59 0.91 4.28 -3.69
N PRO A 60 1.27 3.04 -4.08
CA PRO A 60 1.66 2.02 -3.12
C PRO A 60 2.92 2.37 -2.30
N ALA A 61 3.86 3.16 -2.83
CA ALA A 61 5.03 3.61 -2.08
C ALA A 61 4.63 4.62 -1.00
N GLU A 62 3.74 5.54 -1.34
CA GLU A 62 3.22 6.54 -0.41
C GLU A 62 2.40 5.89 0.70
N VAL A 63 1.48 4.99 0.33
CA VAL A 63 0.64 4.26 1.29
C VAL A 63 1.48 3.35 2.17
N SER A 64 2.45 2.60 1.62
CA SER A 64 3.32 1.73 2.42
C SER A 64 4.18 2.53 3.41
N THR A 65 4.73 3.67 3.00
CA THR A 65 5.48 4.57 3.87
C THR A 65 4.57 5.14 4.97
N HIS A 66 3.36 5.60 4.60
CA HIS A 66 2.39 6.13 5.55
C HIS A 66 1.97 5.07 6.58
N ILE A 67 1.71 3.85 6.14
CA ILE A 67 1.39 2.73 7.02
C ILE A 67 2.59 2.49 7.94
N ARG A 68 3.79 2.21 7.42
CA ARG A 68 4.97 1.91 8.25
C ARG A 68 5.29 2.99 9.28
N THR A 69 5.06 4.26 8.97
CA THR A 69 5.37 5.39 9.85
C THR A 69 4.27 5.69 10.87
N LYS A 70 2.98 5.63 10.48
CA LYS A 70 1.84 6.05 11.33
C LYS A 70 1.11 4.88 11.97
N LEU A 71 1.05 3.74 11.29
CA LEU A 71 0.41 2.51 11.73
C LEU A 71 1.55 1.54 12.04
N LYS A 72 1.94 1.40 13.31
CA LYS A 72 3.02 0.51 13.78
C LYS A 72 2.77 -0.98 13.46
N ILE A 73 2.61 -1.35 12.20
CA ILE A 73 2.55 -2.70 11.68
C ILE A 73 3.99 -3.06 11.38
N PRO A 74 4.64 -3.90 12.19
CA PRO A 74 6.01 -4.30 11.92
C PRO A 74 6.03 -4.99 10.56
N ALA A 75 6.71 -4.37 9.59
CA ALA A 75 7.08 -5.02 8.35
C ALA A 75 8.10 -6.10 8.73
N ARG A 76 7.67 -7.36 8.79
CA ARG A 76 8.61 -8.47 8.98
C ARG A 76 9.12 -8.88 7.60
N VAL A 77 10.45 -8.76 7.48
CA VAL A 77 11.31 -9.32 6.43
C VAL A 77 11.09 -10.81 6.24
#